data_AF-A0A067FTB2-F1
#
_entry.id   AF-A0A067FTB2-F1
#
_cell.length_a   1.000
_cell.length_b   1.000
_cell.length_c   1.000
_cell.angle_alpha   90.00
_cell.angle_beta   90.00
_cell.angle_gamma   90.00
#
_symmetry.space_group_name_H-M   'P 1'
#
loop_
_entity.id
_entity.type
_entity.pdbx_description
1 polymer ?
#
loop_
_entity_poly.entity_id
_entity_poly.type
_entity_poly.pdbx_seq_one_letter_code
_entity_poly.pdbx_strand_id
1 'polypeptide(L)'
;LKNTPDWAFMRENQSKIAFLFGVDDHWGPQELYEEISEQVPDVPLAIERHGHTHNFCCSEAGSAWVASHVAGLIKNKIPSLSK
;
A
#
# COMPACT_ATOMS: atom_id res chain seq x y z
N LEU A 1 -6.53 -21.77 11.06
CA LEU A 1 -6.89 -21.42 9.67
C LEU A 1 -5.79 -20.52 9.13
N LYS A 2 -4.95 -20.99 8.19
CA LYS A 2 -4.11 -20.10 7.40
C LYS A 2 -5.03 -19.49 6.36
N ASN A 3 -5.57 -18.31 6.65
CA ASN A 3 -6.40 -17.58 5.69
C ASN A 3 -5.45 -16.90 4.71
N THR A 4 -5.07 -17.62 3.66
CA THR A 4 -4.28 -17.04 2.57
C THR A 4 -5.10 -15.96 1.86
N PRO A 5 -4.51 -14.81 1.51
CA PRO A 5 -5.18 -13.80 0.69
C PRO A 5 -5.71 -14.37 -0.63
N ASP A 6 -6.77 -13.77 -1.16
CA ASP A 6 -7.31 -14.13 -2.46
C ASP A 6 -6.43 -13.53 -3.58
N TRP A 7 -5.40 -14.29 -3.96
CA TRP A 7 -4.45 -13.87 -4.97
C TRP A 7 -5.07 -13.66 -6.35
N ALA A 8 -6.13 -14.39 -6.69
CA ALA A 8 -6.81 -14.24 -7.97
C ALA A 8 -7.49 -12.87 -8.04
N PHE A 9 -8.26 -12.52 -7.00
CA PHE A 9 -8.87 -11.20 -6.87
C PHE A 9 -7.84 -10.08 -6.95
N MET A 10 -6.71 -10.23 -6.24
CA MET A 10 -5.67 -9.20 -6.19
C MET A 10 -5.02 -8.98 -7.57
N ARG A 11 -4.69 -10.06 -8.31
CA ARG A 11 -4.16 -9.93 -9.68
C ARG A 11 -5.16 -9.29 -10.64
N GLU A 12 -6.43 -9.69 -10.58
CA GLU A 12 -7.48 -9.10 -11.42
C GLU A 12 -7.67 -7.60 -11.16
N ASN A 13 -7.37 -7.13 -9.94
CA ASN A 13 -7.58 -5.75 -9.52
C ASN A 13 -6.29 -4.98 -9.21
N GLN A 14 -5.11 -5.50 -9.61
CA GLN A 14 -3.81 -4.92 -9.25
C GLN A 14 -3.62 -3.46 -9.70
N SER A 15 -4.37 -3.02 -10.71
CA SER A 15 -4.37 -1.63 -11.18
C SER A 15 -5.25 -0.68 -10.35
N LYS A 16 -6.13 -1.21 -9.48
CA LYS A 16 -7.15 -0.49 -8.70
C LYS A 16 -6.88 -0.48 -7.19
N ILE A 17 -6.01 -1.37 -6.72
CA ILE A 17 -5.63 -1.50 -5.31
C ILE A 17 -4.17 -1.11 -5.11
N ALA A 18 -3.82 -0.72 -3.89
CA ALA A 18 -2.46 -0.46 -3.46
C ALA A 18 -2.35 -0.83 -1.98
N PHE A 19 -1.17 -1.28 -1.55
CA PHE A 19 -0.93 -1.63 -0.15
C PHE A 19 0.18 -0.78 0.44
N LEU A 20 -0.03 -0.38 1.69
CA LEU A 20 0.91 0.39 2.48
C LEU A 20 1.20 -0.36 3.77
N PHE A 21 2.48 -0.47 4.10
CA PHE A 21 2.99 -1.14 5.30
C PHE A 21 3.84 -0.19 6.14
N GLY A 22 3.96 -0.47 7.44
CA GLY A 22 4.94 0.17 8.33
C GLY A 22 6.11 -0.77 8.64
N VAL A 23 7.30 -0.22 8.94
CA VAL A 23 8.52 -1.00 9.25
C VAL A 23 8.42 -1.85 10.52
N ASP A 24 7.48 -1.56 11.43
CA ASP A 24 7.27 -2.30 12.69
C ASP A 24 5.77 -2.51 12.94
N ASP A 25 5.05 -2.86 11.88
CA ASP A 25 3.62 -3.08 11.92
C ASP A 25 3.32 -4.54 12.27
N HIS A 26 3.05 -4.81 13.55
CA HIS A 26 2.64 -6.13 14.01
C HIS A 26 1.29 -6.60 13.43
N TRP A 27 0.49 -5.69 12.86
CA TRP A 27 -0.83 -5.99 12.29
C TRP A 27 -0.74 -6.25 10.78
N GLY A 28 0.20 -5.57 10.12
CA GLY A 28 0.60 -5.77 8.72
C GLY A 28 2.03 -6.26 8.64
N PRO A 29 2.31 -7.56 8.89
CA PRO A 29 3.66 -8.10 8.92
C PRO A 29 4.39 -7.91 7.58
N GLN A 30 5.70 -7.69 7.63
CA GLN A 30 6.53 -7.50 6.44
C GLN A 30 6.53 -8.76 5.55
N GLU A 31 6.35 -9.94 6.13
CA GLU A 31 6.20 -11.19 5.38
C GLU A 31 5.03 -11.13 4.39
N LEU A 32 3.92 -10.45 4.73
CA LEU A 32 2.79 -10.28 3.83
C LEU A 32 3.11 -9.30 2.68
N TYR A 33 3.92 -8.27 2.93
CA TYR A 33 4.45 -7.40 1.87
C TYR A 33 5.26 -8.22 0.86
N GLU A 34 6.14 -9.09 1.37
CA GLU A 34 6.99 -9.95 0.54
C GLU A 34 6.14 -10.92 -0.29
N GLU A 35 5.19 -11.62 0.35
CA GLU A 35 4.25 -12.51 -0.33
C GLU A 35 3.46 -11.80 -1.45
N ILE A 36 2.93 -10.59 -1.19
CA ILE A 36 2.19 -9.83 -2.21
C ILE A 36 3.12 -9.43 -3.37
N SER A 37 4.36 -9.01 -3.08
CA SER A 37 5.31 -8.59 -4.10
C SER A 37 5.65 -9.72 -5.08
N GLU A 38 5.64 -10.97 -4.61
CA GLU A 38 5.85 -12.16 -5.43
C GLU A 38 4.59 -12.57 -6.19
N GLN A 39 3.42 -12.55 -5.54
CA GLN A 39 2.18 -13.06 -6.12
C GLN A 39 1.49 -12.08 -7.08
N VAL A 40 1.76 -10.77 -6.93
CA VAL A 40 1.09 -9.66 -7.64
C VAL A 40 2.10 -8.55 -7.95
N PRO A 41 3.09 -8.77 -8.84
CA PRO A 41 4.25 -7.88 -8.99
C PRO A 41 3.93 -6.47 -9.50
N ASP A 42 2.79 -6.26 -10.16
CA ASP A 42 2.41 -4.94 -10.69
C ASP A 42 1.54 -4.12 -9.72
N VAL A 43 1.21 -4.66 -8.54
CA VAL A 43 0.45 -3.90 -7.54
C VAL A 43 1.35 -2.86 -6.88
N PRO A 44 0.90 -1.60 -6.71
CA PRO A 44 1.65 -0.63 -5.95
C PRO A 44 1.79 -1.07 -4.48
N LEU A 45 3.03 -1.21 -4.04
CA LEU A 45 3.41 -1.51 -2.66
C LEU A 45 4.29 -0.39 -2.11
N ALA A 46 4.07 -0.01 -0.86
CA ALA A 46 4.88 0.98 -0.17
C ALA A 46 5.15 0.56 1.28
N ILE A 47 6.33 0.97 1.77
CA ILE A 47 6.72 0.82 3.17
C ILE A 47 7.01 2.22 3.71
N GLU A 48 6.32 2.61 4.78
CA GLU A 48 6.60 3.81 5.57
C GLU A 48 7.86 3.57 6.42
N ARG A 49 8.87 4.43 6.30
CA ARG A 49 10.20 4.28 6.92
C ARG A 49 10.58 5.40 7.90
N HIS A 50 9.70 6.36 8.16
CA HIS A 50 9.93 7.49 9.06
C HIS A 50 9.47 7.20 10.51
N GLY A 51 9.07 5.97 10.80
CA GLY A 51 8.74 5.51 12.15
C GLY A 51 7.29 5.76 12.53
N HIS A 52 6.39 5.90 11.55
CA HIS A 52 4.96 5.90 11.81
C HIS A 52 4.48 4.47 12.06
N THR A 53 3.91 4.23 13.23
CA THR A 53 3.31 2.95 13.59
C THR A 53 2.01 2.71 12.80
N HIS A 54 1.44 1.48 12.87
CA HIS A 54 0.23 1.05 12.14
C HIS A 54 -0.91 2.10 12.12
N ASN A 55 -1.05 2.85 13.20
CA ASN A 55 -2.03 3.92 13.36
C ASN A 55 -1.62 5.22 12.63
N PHE A 56 -1.31 5.14 11.33
CA PHE A 56 -0.88 6.28 10.52
C PHE A 56 -1.80 7.50 10.68
N CYS A 57 -3.12 7.28 10.78
CA CYS A 57 -4.13 8.32 10.93
C CYS A 57 -4.22 8.97 12.33
N CYS A 58 -3.49 8.47 13.33
CA CYS A 58 -3.56 8.97 14.71
C CYS A 58 -2.52 10.05 15.02
N SER A 59 -1.67 10.41 14.07
CA SER A 59 -0.76 11.54 14.16
C SER A 59 -0.87 12.42 12.93
N GLU A 60 -0.57 13.71 13.08
CA GLU A 60 -0.55 14.65 11.95
C GLU A 60 0.49 14.22 10.91
N ALA A 61 1.70 13.87 11.34
CA ALA A 61 2.77 13.44 10.45
C ALA A 61 2.42 12.16 9.67
N GLY A 62 1.90 11.14 10.35
CA GLY A 62 1.46 9.91 9.67
C GLY A 62 0.30 10.15 8.71
N SER A 63 -0.66 10.99 9.08
CA SER A 63 -1.80 11.34 8.23
C SER A 63 -1.35 12.09 6.98
N ALA A 64 -0.46 13.07 7.14
CA ALA A 64 0.10 13.84 6.03
C ALA A 64 0.92 12.94 5.08
N TRP A 65 1.69 12.00 5.62
CA TRP A 65 2.46 11.05 4.85
C TRP A 65 1.55 10.17 3.98
N VAL A 66 0.52 9.56 4.58
CA VAL A 66 -0.44 8.71 3.85
C VAL A 66 -1.19 9.51 2.79
N ALA A 67 -1.65 10.72 3.13
CA ALA A 67 -2.36 11.58 2.19
C ALA A 67 -1.48 11.94 0.98
N SER A 68 -0.20 12.26 1.21
CA SER A 68 0.77 12.54 0.14
C SER A 68 0.98 11.32 -0.75
N HIS A 69 1.16 10.14 -0.15
CA HIS A 69 1.33 8.88 -0.89
C HIS A 69 0.12 8.58 -1.78
N VAL A 70 -1.10 8.62 -1.21
CA VAL A 70 -2.35 8.36 -1.96
C VAL A 70 -2.56 9.40 -3.06
N ALA A 71 -2.30 10.68 -2.79
CA ALA A 71 -2.39 11.72 -3.82
C ALA A 71 -1.42 11.47 -4.99
N GLY A 72 -0.21 10.95 -4.71
CA GLY A 72 0.75 10.54 -5.73
C GLY A 72 0.21 9.38 -6.60
N LEU A 73 -0.36 8.36 -5.98
CA LEU A 73 -0.98 7.23 -6.69
C LEU A 73 -2.11 7.69 -7.63
N ILE A 74 -2.99 8.57 -7.13
CA ILE A 74 -4.11 9.12 -7.93
C ILE A 74 -3.56 9.90 -9.13
N LYS A 75 -2.59 10.81 -8.91
CA LYS A 75 -1.99 11.61 -9.98
C LYS A 75 -1.35 10.74 -11.06
N ASN A 76 -0.69 9.65 -10.68
CA ASN A 76 -0.05 8.72 -11.62
C ASN A 76 -1.04 7.87 -12.40
N LYS A 77 -2.29 7.72 -11.91
CA LYS A 77 -3.36 6.96 -12.57
C LYS A 77 -4.25 7.81 -13.46
N ILE A 78 -4.35 9.12 -13.19
CA ILE A 78 -5.08 10.06 -14.03
C ILE A 78 -4.15 10.44 -15.20
N PRO A 79 -4.47 10.10 -16.47
CA PRO A 79 -3.72 10.59 -17.61
C PRO A 79 -3.68 12.11 -17.53
N SER A 80 -2.51 12.73 -17.72
CA SER A 80 -2.44 14.18 -17.75
C SER A 80 -3.44 14.68 -18.80
N LEU A 81 -4.40 15.48 -18.37
CA LEU A 81 -5.22 16.25 -19.30
C LEU A 81 -4.30 17.29 -19.92
N SER A 82 -3.56 16.90 -20.97
CA SER A 82 -2.91 17.85 -21.85
C SER A 82 -4.02 18.67 -22.48
N LYS A 83 -4.08 19.95 -22.09
CA LYS A 83 -4.90 20.97 -22.76
C LYS A 83 -4.39 21.20 -24.19
#